data_AF-A0AAW4PM39-F1
#
_entry.id   AF-A0AAW4PM39-F1
#
_cell.length_a   1.000
_cell.length_b   1.000
_cell.length_c   1.000
_cell.angle_alpha   90.00
_cell.angle_beta   90.00
_cell.angle_gamma   90.00
#
_symmetry.space_group_name_H-M   'P 1'
#
loop_
_entity.id
_entity.type
_entity.pdbx_description
1 polymer ?
#
loop_
_entity_poly.entity_id
_entity_poly.type
_entity_poly.pdbx_seq_one_letter_code
_entity_poly.pdbx_strand_id
1 'polypeptide(L)'
;MATEQSERQFDAATLLGYVRTTVYVLVALLALSLLVVGTVGLLAEIKGSWHWAIHLESTISYIGLFVSRLLVVLIPLFVVLVVGRRVIPDA
;
A
#
# COMPACT_ATOMS: atom_id res chain seq x y z
N MET A 1 -28.43 12.12 31.11
CA MET A 1 -26.96 12.12 30.95
C MET A 1 -26.46 10.72 30.53
N ALA A 2 -27.08 10.12 29.51
CA ALA A 2 -26.80 8.74 29.06
C ALA A 2 -26.74 8.62 27.52
N THR A 3 -26.84 9.73 26.80
CA THR A 3 -26.89 9.77 25.34
C THR A 3 -25.55 10.15 24.69
N GLU A 4 -24.57 10.63 25.46
CA GLU A 4 -23.28 11.10 24.91
C GLU A 4 -22.19 10.02 24.82
N GLN A 5 -22.34 8.88 25.51
CA GLN A 5 -21.37 7.76 25.44
C GLN A 5 -21.58 6.85 24.22
N SER A 6 -22.79 6.80 23.67
CA SER A 6 -23.14 5.84 22.61
C SER A 6 -22.60 6.21 21.23
N GLU A 7 -22.18 7.47 21.01
CA GLU A 7 -21.63 7.93 19.73
C GLU A 7 -20.10 8.02 19.69
N ARG A 8 -19.42 7.95 20.85
CA ARG A 8 -17.96 8.19 20.94
C ARG A 8 -17.09 6.96 20.76
N GLN A 9 -17.67 5.77 20.76
CA GLN A 9 -16.92 4.52 20.67
C GLN A 9 -17.15 3.90 19.29
N PHE A 10 -16.57 4.52 18.26
CA PHE A 10 -16.02 3.69 17.20
C PHE A 10 -15.06 2.73 17.89
N ASP A 11 -15.43 1.45 17.95
CA ASP A 11 -14.64 0.43 18.60
C ASP A 11 -13.22 0.44 18.02
N ALA A 12 -12.23 0.69 18.88
CA ALA A 12 -10.84 0.82 18.47
C ALA A 12 -10.34 -0.46 17.78
N ALA A 13 -10.88 -1.62 18.15
CA ALA A 13 -10.58 -2.89 17.49
C ALA A 13 -11.14 -2.91 16.05
N THR A 14 -12.37 -2.44 15.85
CA THR A 14 -12.96 -2.26 14.51
C THR A 14 -12.13 -1.29 13.65
N LEU A 15 -11.72 -0.14 14.19
CA LEU A 15 -10.87 0.81 13.47
C LEU A 15 -9.51 0.21 13.09
N LEU A 16 -8.87 -0.51 14.01
CA LEU A 16 -7.62 -1.24 13.75
C LEU A 16 -7.82 -2.32 12.66
N GLY A 17 -8.99 -2.96 12.61
CA GLY A 17 -9.39 -3.88 11.56
C GLY A 17 -9.45 -3.24 10.17
N TYR A 18 -9.99 -2.02 10.07
CA TYR A 18 -9.97 -1.26 8.82
C TYR A 18 -8.54 -0.85 8.43
N VAL A 19 -7.73 -0.34 9.37
CA VAL A 19 -6.33 -0.01 9.12
C VAL A 19 -5.57 -1.23 8.59
N ARG A 20 -5.78 -2.40 9.19
CA ARG A 20 -5.19 -3.67 8.75
C ARG A 20 -5.55 -4.00 7.31
N THR A 21 -6.84 -3.94 6.98
CA THR A 21 -7.34 -4.21 5.62
C THR A 21 -6.74 -3.23 4.61
N THR A 22 -6.72 -1.93 4.94
CA THR A 22 -6.11 -0.91 4.08
C THR A 22 -4.63 -1.17 3.86
N VAL A 23 -3.86 -1.48 4.91
CA VAL A 23 -2.43 -1.82 4.79
C VAL A 23 -2.23 -3.02 3.86
N TYR A 24 -3.05 -4.09 3.98
CA TYR A 24 -2.95 -5.24 3.09
C TYR A 24 -3.23 -4.90 1.64
N VAL A 25 -4.25 -4.08 1.37
CA VAL A 25 -4.53 -3.59 0.00
C VAL A 25 -3.36 -2.79 -0.54
N LEU A 26 -2.81 -1.86 0.24
CA LEU A 26 -1.67 -1.04 -0.17
C LEU A 26 -0.41 -1.87 -0.43
N VAL A 27 -0.13 -2.87 0.40
CA VAL A 27 0.98 -3.82 0.19
C VAL A 27 0.76 -4.66 -1.08
N ALA A 28 -0.46 -5.13 -1.33
CA ALA A 28 -0.77 -5.87 -2.55
C ALA A 28 -0.56 -4.99 -3.80
N LEU A 29 -1.00 -3.73 -3.77
CA LEU A 29 -0.77 -2.77 -4.85
C LEU A 29 0.73 -2.50 -5.06
N LEU A 30 1.51 -2.38 -3.99
CA LEU A 30 2.97 -2.26 -4.07
C LEU A 30 3.58 -3.48 -4.78
N ALA A 31 3.21 -4.69 -4.35
CA ALA A 31 3.72 -5.93 -4.93
C ALA A 31 3.35 -6.06 -6.42
N LEU A 32 2.11 -5.76 -6.78
CA LEU A 32 1.65 -5.76 -8.18
C LEU A 32 2.39 -4.71 -9.01
N SER A 33 2.65 -3.53 -8.46
CA SER A 33 3.41 -2.48 -9.14
C SER A 33 4.84 -2.91 -9.44
N LEU A 34 5.51 -3.51 -8.45
CA LEU A 34 6.87 -4.04 -8.63
C LEU A 34 6.90 -5.20 -9.63
N LEU A 35 5.87 -6.07 -9.61
CA LEU A 35 5.74 -7.17 -10.57
C LEU A 35 5.59 -6.63 -12.01
N VAL A 36 4.79 -5.59 -12.23
CA VAL A 36 4.64 -4.95 -13.54
C VAL A 36 5.98 -4.38 -14.02
N VAL A 37 6.69 -3.62 -13.18
CA VAL A 37 8.00 -3.05 -13.54
C VAL A 37 9.00 -4.15 -13.87
N GLY A 38 9.09 -5.20 -13.04
CA GLY A 38 9.96 -6.35 -13.30
C GLY A 38 9.61 -7.07 -14.60
N THR A 39 8.33 -7.26 -14.89
CA THR A 39 7.86 -7.90 -16.12
C THR A 39 8.24 -7.09 -17.35
N VAL A 40 8.00 -5.77 -17.34
CA VAL A 40 8.36 -4.88 -18.45
C VAL A 40 9.89 -4.83 -18.62
N GLY A 41 10.65 -4.83 -17.51
CA GLY A 41 12.11 -4.94 -17.52
C GLY A 41 12.61 -6.17 -18.26
N LEU A 42 12.10 -7.36 -17.89
CA LEU A 42 12.45 -8.61 -18.56
C LEU A 42 12.06 -8.61 -20.04
N LEU A 43 10.88 -8.09 -20.39
CA LEU A 43 10.44 -8.00 -21.79
C LEU A 43 11.34 -7.07 -22.62
N ALA A 44 11.79 -5.97 -22.03
CA ALA A 44 12.70 -5.03 -22.69
C ALA A 44 14.07 -5.66 -22.93
N GLU A 45 14.59 -6.42 -21.96
CA GLU A 45 15.85 -7.14 -22.09
C GLU A 45 15.77 -8.25 -23.16
N ILE A 46 14.70 -9.06 -23.16
CA ILE A 46 14.50 -10.16 -24.12
C ILE A 46 14.32 -9.64 -25.54
N LYS A 47 13.52 -8.57 -25.72
CA LYS A 47 13.20 -8.07 -27.06
C LYS A 47 14.24 -7.10 -27.62
N GLY A 48 15.09 -6.51 -26.76
CA GLY A 48 16.28 -5.75 -27.14
C GLY A 48 16.04 -4.58 -28.10
N SER A 49 14.78 -4.15 -28.29
CA SER A 49 14.43 -3.17 -29.31
C SER A 49 14.23 -1.79 -28.72
N TRP A 50 14.52 -0.76 -29.52
CA TRP A 50 14.36 0.64 -29.13
C TRP A 50 12.94 0.97 -28.65
N HIS A 51 11.91 0.34 -29.24
CA HIS A 51 10.52 0.51 -28.81
C HIS A 51 10.30 0.06 -27.36
N TRP A 52 10.92 -1.06 -26.94
CA TRP A 52 10.78 -1.55 -25.57
C TRP A 52 11.60 -0.76 -24.55
N ALA A 53 12.70 -0.14 -24.96
CA ALA A 53 13.46 0.76 -24.10
C ALA A 53 12.63 1.99 -23.68
N ILE A 54 11.84 2.55 -24.61
CA ILE A 54 10.94 3.70 -24.33
C ILE A 54 9.80 3.27 -23.38
N HIS A 55 9.24 2.08 -23.60
CA HIS A 55 8.24 1.52 -22.68
C HIS A 55 8.81 1.30 -21.28
N LEU A 56 10.07 0.87 -21.18
CA LEU A 56 10.74 0.66 -19.90
C LEU A 56 10.95 1.98 -19.14
N GLU A 57 11.48 3.01 -19.79
CA GLU A 57 11.73 4.32 -19.18
C GLU A 57 10.43 4.95 -18.66
N SER A 58 9.40 4.99 -19.50
CA SER A 58 8.10 5.53 -19.11
C SER A 58 7.43 4.71 -18.01
N THR A 59 7.47 3.37 -18.08
CA THR A 59 6.92 2.48 -17.03
C THR A 59 7.62 2.72 -15.69
N ILE A 60 8.95 2.78 -15.66
CA ILE A 60 9.71 3.02 -14.43
C ILE A 60 9.37 4.40 -13.86
N SER A 61 9.27 5.44 -14.72
CA SER A 61 8.98 6.80 -14.25
C SER A 61 7.58 6.92 -13.64
N TYR A 62 6.54 6.41 -14.32
CA TYR A 62 5.17 6.47 -13.82
C TYR A 62 4.94 5.56 -12.61
N ILE A 63 5.41 4.31 -12.66
CA ILE A 63 5.24 3.39 -11.54
C ILE A 63 6.10 3.81 -10.35
N GLY A 64 7.32 4.32 -10.57
CA GLY A 64 8.17 4.84 -9.50
C GLY A 64 7.50 6.00 -8.76
N LEU A 65 6.88 6.93 -9.49
CA LEU A 65 6.09 8.01 -8.91
C LEU A 65 4.87 7.49 -8.12
N PHE A 66 4.16 6.50 -8.67
CA PHE A 66 3.03 5.85 -7.99
C PHE A 66 3.47 5.15 -6.70
N VAL A 67 4.52 4.34 -6.75
CA VAL A 67 5.10 3.63 -5.61
C VAL A 67 5.55 4.62 -4.54
N SER A 68 6.20 5.72 -4.93
CA SER A 68 6.60 6.77 -3.98
C SER A 68 5.41 7.32 -3.19
N ARG A 69 4.33 7.69 -3.88
CA ARG A 69 3.10 8.18 -3.22
C ARG A 69 2.41 7.10 -2.38
N LEU A 70 2.42 5.86 -2.86
CA LEU A 70 1.87 4.74 -2.13
C LEU A 70 2.63 4.50 -0.82
N LEU A 71 3.96 4.58 -0.84
CA LEU A 71 4.80 4.41 0.35
C LEU A 71 4.59 5.53 1.38
N VAL A 72 4.36 6.77 0.92
CA VAL A 72 4.02 7.90 1.82
C VAL A 72 2.78 7.60 2.67
N VAL A 73 1.82 6.83 2.16
CA VAL A 73 0.60 6.45 2.90
C VAL A 73 0.77 5.11 3.64
N LEU A 74 1.38 4.13 2.97
CA LEU A 74 1.56 2.79 3.51
C LEU A 74 2.44 2.78 4.75
N ILE A 75 3.57 3.50 4.75
CA ILE A 75 4.52 3.47 5.87
C ILE A 75 3.87 3.99 7.16
N PRO A 76 3.21 5.17 7.19
CA PRO A 76 2.51 5.64 8.39
C PRO A 76 1.42 4.68 8.86
N LEU A 77 0.58 4.18 7.96
CA LEU A 77 -0.50 3.26 8.33
C LEU A 77 0.05 1.92 8.86
N PHE A 78 1.16 1.44 8.31
CA PHE A 78 1.84 0.25 8.81
C PHE A 78 2.36 0.46 10.23
N VAL A 79 2.97 1.62 10.51
CA VAL A 79 3.41 1.99 11.86
C VAL A 79 2.22 2.05 12.83
N VAL A 80 1.12 2.69 12.43
CA VAL A 80 -0.13 2.74 13.22
C VAL A 80 -0.65 1.35 13.51
N LEU A 81 -0.67 0.46 12.50
CA LEU A 81 -1.11 -0.93 12.66
C LEU A 81 -0.24 -1.69 13.66
N VAL A 82 1.09 -1.58 13.54
CA VAL A 82 2.04 -2.28 14.40
C VAL A 82 1.93 -1.81 15.84
N VAL A 83 1.89 -0.49 16.06
CA VAL A 83 1.76 0.09 17.40
C VAL A 83 0.38 -0.19 17.98
N GLY A 84 -0.69 0.04 17.20
CA GLY A 84 -2.07 -0.18 17.61
C GLY A 84 -2.32 -1.62 18.09
N ARG A 85 -1.75 -2.62 17.40
CA ARG A 85 -1.82 -4.02 17.81
C ARG A 85 -1.16 -4.33 19.15
N ARG A 86 -0.19 -3.53 19.59
CA ARG A 86 0.46 -3.73 20.92
C ARG A 86 -0.39 -3.18 22.06
N VAL A 87 -1.32 -2.28 21.78
CA VAL A 87 -2.08 -1.53 22.80
C VAL A 87 -3.53 -1.98 22.85
N ILE A 88 -4.09 -2.39 21.71
CA ILE A 88 -5.47 -2.90 21.61
C ILE A 88 -5.40 -4.44 21.77
N PRO A 89 -6.07 -5.03 22.76
CA PRO A 89 -6.12 -6.48 22.92
C PRO A 89 -6.74 -7.12 21.67
N ASP A 90 -6.11 -8.20 21.15
CA ASP A 90 -6.78 -9.07 20.18
C ASP A 90 -8.01 -9.66 20.91
N ALA A 91 -9.21 -9.31 20.45
CA ALA A 91 -10.49 -9.74 21.05
C ALA A 91 -10.68 -11.26 21.02
#